data_AF-A0A1V5RMC8-F1
#
_entry.id   AF-A0A1V5RMC8-F1
#
_cell.length_a   1.000
_cell.length_b   1.000
_cell.length_c   1.000
_cell.angle_alpha   90.00
_cell.angle_beta   90.00
_cell.angle_gamma   90.00
#
_symmetry.space_group_name_H-M   'P 1'
#
loop_
_entity.id
_entity.type
_entity.pdbx_description
1 polymer ?
#
loop_
_entity_poly.entity_id
_entity_poly.type
_entity_poly.pdbx_seq_one_letter_code
_entity_poly.pdbx_strand_id
1 'polypeptide(L)'
;MCQAFSCLVTKSGKVYWQAGIDSHDRLQSKFVEKDKELKDDKLPPDKTFARIEISPDNKDYIKPDRWSYHVDEKVKPKWLNQSYEKPCWVAFKKWYKKVYSQIDLKELQSSVNPFTINPPQKITSKHKKLLKEWASVRESLEASIWASVETSKWASVWASVRSSVKERDFVWASRWESLEASVWASVWDSVWVPLRASVGSFVRDSVGDDVNNYMWVYLDASVKDITGAYISSLFPKIKNWKYVDKQKPPFNKIGGNPFRSAITLWKMGLVPSYDSYSQVWRLHGGKDARILFEIKKSDLEKI
;
A
#
# COMPACT_ATOMS: atom_id res chain seq x y z
N MET A 1 -14.36 -7.55 -13.93
CA MET A 1 -13.15 -7.23 -13.14
C MET A 1 -13.39 -7.78 -11.75
N CYS A 2 -12.58 -8.76 -11.35
CA CYS A 2 -12.62 -9.37 -10.02
C CYS A 2 -12.37 -8.29 -8.94
N GLN A 3 -13.00 -8.42 -7.79
CA GLN A 3 -12.89 -7.46 -6.68
C GLN A 3 -12.12 -8.07 -5.49
N ALA A 4 -12.17 -7.47 -4.29
CA ALA A 4 -11.25 -7.84 -3.21
C ALA A 4 -11.41 -9.28 -2.67
N PHE A 5 -12.60 -9.92 -2.81
CA PHE A 5 -12.78 -11.32 -2.47
C PHE A 5 -13.37 -12.13 -3.63
N SER A 6 -12.47 -12.88 -4.26
CA SER A 6 -12.81 -13.92 -5.20
C SER A 6 -12.62 -15.31 -4.60
N CYS A 7 -13.48 -16.25 -5.00
CA CYS A 7 -13.26 -17.66 -4.75
C CYS A 7 -13.71 -18.53 -5.92
N LEU A 8 -13.15 -19.73 -6.01
CA LEU A 8 -13.58 -20.78 -6.92
C LEU A 8 -14.35 -21.83 -6.12
N VAL A 9 -15.54 -22.21 -6.59
CA VAL A 9 -16.30 -23.32 -6.01
C VAL A 9 -16.34 -24.48 -7.01
N THR A 10 -15.95 -25.67 -6.58
CA THR A 10 -15.98 -26.87 -7.44
C THR A 10 -17.36 -27.53 -7.40
N LYS A 11 -17.64 -28.40 -8.38
CA LYS A 11 -18.86 -29.21 -8.42
C LYS A 11 -18.99 -30.11 -7.18
N SER A 12 -17.88 -30.60 -6.65
CA SER A 12 -17.82 -31.32 -5.36
C SER A 12 -18.04 -30.44 -4.12
N GLY A 13 -18.19 -29.12 -4.26
CA GLY A 13 -18.51 -28.20 -3.16
C GLY A 13 -17.29 -27.68 -2.40
N LYS A 14 -16.07 -27.89 -2.90
CA LYS A 14 -14.86 -27.30 -2.29
C LYS A 14 -14.74 -25.84 -2.71
N VAL A 15 -14.28 -25.00 -1.78
CA VAL A 15 -14.11 -23.56 -2.02
C VAL A 15 -12.64 -23.18 -1.89
N TYR A 16 -12.08 -22.62 -2.96
CA TYR A 16 -10.69 -22.19 -3.07
C TYR A 16 -10.61 -20.68 -3.10
N TRP A 17 -9.79 -20.13 -2.20
CA TRP A 17 -9.52 -18.70 -2.11
C TRP A 17 -8.16 -18.51 -1.44
N GLN A 18 -7.57 -17.34 -1.63
CA GLN A 18 -6.41 -16.93 -0.85
C GLN A 18 -6.52 -15.43 -0.56
N ALA A 19 -6.35 -15.04 0.71
CA ALA A 19 -6.18 -13.63 1.03
C ALA A 19 -5.06 -13.05 0.17
N GLY A 20 -5.39 -12.00 -0.55
CA GLY A 20 -4.46 -11.37 -1.45
C GLY A 20 -4.38 -11.95 -2.84
N ILE A 21 -5.33 -12.74 -3.30
CA ILE A 21 -5.48 -13.10 -4.71
C ILE A 21 -6.96 -12.90 -5.04
N ASP A 22 -7.23 -11.85 -5.82
CA ASP A 22 -8.55 -11.47 -6.33
C ASP A 22 -8.79 -12.02 -7.74
N SER A 23 -7.76 -12.22 -8.55
CA SER A 23 -7.93 -12.82 -9.88
C SER A 23 -8.36 -14.28 -9.78
N HIS A 24 -9.51 -14.62 -10.37
CA HIS A 24 -9.95 -16.01 -10.53
C HIS A 24 -8.94 -16.86 -11.30
N ASP A 25 -8.30 -16.31 -12.34
CA ASP A 25 -7.31 -17.05 -13.14
C ASP A 25 -6.05 -17.36 -12.32
N ARG A 26 -5.62 -16.43 -11.45
CA ARG A 26 -4.51 -16.68 -10.52
C ARG A 26 -4.90 -17.68 -9.43
N LEU A 27 -6.13 -17.65 -8.93
CA LEU A 27 -6.63 -18.69 -8.01
C LEU A 27 -6.65 -20.05 -8.72
N GLN A 28 -7.13 -20.12 -9.95
CA GLN A 28 -7.24 -21.35 -10.73
C GLN A 28 -5.84 -21.91 -10.98
N SER A 29 -4.94 -21.11 -11.53
CA SER A 29 -3.55 -21.50 -11.81
C SER A 29 -2.83 -22.00 -10.55
N LYS A 30 -3.14 -21.41 -9.40
CA LYS A 30 -2.53 -21.79 -8.12
C LYS A 30 -3.02 -23.14 -7.59
N PHE A 31 -4.29 -23.44 -7.77
CA PHE A 31 -4.94 -24.59 -7.11
C PHE A 31 -5.21 -25.76 -8.05
N VAL A 32 -5.12 -25.57 -9.38
CA VAL A 32 -5.44 -26.61 -10.38
C VAL A 32 -4.58 -27.87 -10.27
N GLU A 33 -3.32 -27.76 -9.89
CA GLU A 33 -2.46 -28.93 -9.67
C GLU A 33 -2.94 -29.79 -8.48
N LYS A 34 -3.65 -29.16 -7.51
CA LYS A 34 -4.14 -29.81 -6.29
C LYS A 34 -5.56 -30.31 -6.42
N ASP A 35 -6.35 -29.74 -7.34
CA ASP A 35 -7.70 -30.20 -7.63
C ASP A 35 -7.99 -30.15 -9.13
N LYS A 36 -8.17 -31.34 -9.72
CA LYS A 36 -8.44 -31.52 -11.14
C LYS A 36 -9.80 -30.95 -11.57
N GLU A 37 -10.74 -30.72 -10.65
CA GLU A 37 -12.02 -30.04 -10.97
C GLU A 37 -11.83 -28.58 -11.34
N LEU A 38 -10.68 -27.98 -11.03
CA LEU A 38 -10.33 -26.62 -11.43
C LEU A 38 -9.72 -26.54 -12.83
N LYS A 39 -9.61 -27.66 -13.57
CA LYS A 39 -9.25 -27.61 -14.99
C LYS A 39 -10.34 -26.86 -15.75
N ASP A 40 -9.93 -25.84 -16.51
CA ASP A 40 -10.84 -25.06 -17.35
C ASP A 40 -10.89 -25.64 -18.78
N ASP A 41 -11.11 -26.95 -18.86
CA ASP A 41 -11.09 -27.74 -20.09
C ASP A 41 -12.50 -28.04 -20.64
N LYS A 42 -13.54 -27.52 -19.97
CA LYS A 42 -14.95 -27.70 -20.35
C LYS A 42 -15.63 -26.38 -20.68
N LEU A 43 -16.39 -26.38 -21.76
CA LEU A 43 -17.21 -25.23 -22.13
C LEU A 43 -18.42 -25.11 -21.20
N PRO A 44 -18.92 -23.87 -20.97
CA PRO A 44 -20.21 -23.69 -20.32
C PRO A 44 -21.32 -24.39 -21.11
N PRO A 45 -22.34 -24.95 -20.45
CA PRO A 45 -22.62 -24.88 -19.00
C PRO A 45 -22.02 -26.06 -18.20
N ASP A 46 -21.10 -26.83 -18.77
CA ASP A 46 -20.62 -28.09 -18.19
C ASP A 46 -19.26 -27.98 -17.47
N LYS A 47 -18.82 -26.74 -17.19
CA LYS A 47 -17.67 -26.44 -16.33
C LYS A 47 -17.74 -27.19 -14.99
N THR A 48 -16.59 -27.61 -14.45
CA THR A 48 -16.49 -28.34 -13.17
C THR A 48 -16.24 -27.45 -11.96
N PHE A 49 -16.07 -26.15 -12.17
CA PHE A 49 -16.01 -25.14 -11.12
C PHE A 49 -16.71 -23.86 -11.59
N ALA A 50 -17.04 -22.99 -10.64
CA ALA A 50 -17.60 -21.67 -10.90
C ALA A 50 -16.76 -20.60 -10.21
N ARG A 51 -16.63 -19.46 -10.88
CA ARG A 51 -16.00 -18.24 -10.36
C ARG A 51 -17.04 -17.42 -9.60
N ILE A 52 -16.72 -17.09 -8.35
CA ILE A 52 -17.62 -16.37 -7.45
C ILE A 52 -16.90 -15.11 -6.96
N GLU A 53 -17.64 -14.01 -6.87
CA GLU A 53 -17.22 -12.77 -6.24
C GLU A 53 -18.15 -12.46 -5.06
N ILE A 54 -17.59 -11.98 -3.94
CA ILE A 54 -18.36 -11.36 -2.86
C ILE A 54 -17.81 -9.96 -2.61
N SER A 55 -18.62 -8.95 -2.92
CA SER A 55 -18.24 -7.53 -2.91
C SER A 55 -19.29 -6.68 -2.21
N PRO A 56 -18.92 -5.52 -1.65
CA PRO A 56 -19.89 -4.58 -1.09
C PRO A 56 -20.64 -3.87 -2.22
N ASP A 57 -21.94 -3.65 -2.02
CA ASP A 57 -22.83 -3.05 -3.03
C ASP A 57 -22.40 -1.61 -3.36
N ASN A 58 -21.97 -0.85 -2.35
CA ASN A 58 -21.42 0.50 -2.51
C ASN A 58 -20.00 0.55 -3.05
N LYS A 59 -19.35 -0.60 -3.29
CA LYS A 59 -17.94 -0.72 -3.72
C LYS A 59 -16.91 -0.11 -2.76
N ASP A 60 -17.31 0.20 -1.52
CA ASP A 60 -16.43 0.73 -0.48
C ASP A 60 -15.97 -0.41 0.44
N TYR A 61 -14.70 -0.76 0.36
CA TYR A 61 -14.10 -1.81 1.19
C TYR A 61 -13.68 -1.33 2.57
N ILE A 62 -13.71 -0.03 2.85
CA ILE A 62 -13.38 0.57 4.14
C ILE A 62 -14.64 0.76 4.99
N LYS A 63 -15.73 1.21 4.35
CA LYS A 63 -17.07 1.36 4.94
C LYS A 63 -18.09 0.59 4.10
N PRO A 64 -18.01 -0.74 4.04
CA PRO A 64 -18.94 -1.55 3.27
C PRO A 64 -20.34 -1.44 3.87
N ASP A 65 -21.34 -1.30 3.00
CA ASP A 65 -22.75 -1.29 3.38
C ASP A 65 -23.26 -2.73 3.54
N ARG A 66 -23.58 -3.38 2.42
CA ARG A 66 -24.06 -4.74 2.33
C ARG A 66 -23.13 -5.50 1.39
N TRP A 67 -22.79 -6.73 1.78
CA TRP A 67 -22.05 -7.64 0.92
C TRP A 67 -23.02 -8.49 0.11
N SER A 68 -22.72 -8.65 -1.17
CA SER A 68 -23.52 -9.44 -2.11
C SER A 68 -22.69 -10.53 -2.78
N TYR A 69 -23.36 -11.65 -3.06
CA TYR A 69 -22.78 -12.80 -3.76
C TYR A 69 -23.07 -12.71 -5.25
N HIS A 70 -22.04 -12.88 -6.06
CA HIS A 70 -22.13 -12.82 -7.53
C HIS A 70 -21.47 -14.05 -8.16
N VAL A 71 -22.16 -14.65 -9.12
CA VAL A 71 -21.58 -15.68 -9.99
C VAL A 71 -20.93 -14.95 -11.17
N ASP A 72 -19.59 -14.99 -11.24
CA ASP A 72 -18.80 -14.35 -12.30
C ASP A 72 -18.58 -15.33 -13.47
N GLU A 73 -19.69 -15.84 -14.01
CA GLU A 73 -19.70 -16.71 -15.19
C GLU A 73 -20.72 -16.19 -16.19
N LYS A 74 -20.32 -16.04 -17.47
CA LYS A 74 -21.24 -15.64 -18.55
C LYS A 74 -22.43 -16.59 -18.67
N VAL A 75 -22.18 -17.87 -18.45
CA VAL A 75 -23.19 -18.93 -18.46
C VAL A 75 -23.00 -19.74 -17.18
N LYS A 76 -24.01 -19.70 -16.31
CA LYS A 76 -24.02 -20.39 -15.02
C LYS A 76 -23.94 -21.91 -15.21
N PRO A 77 -23.02 -22.63 -14.52
CA PRO A 77 -22.96 -24.08 -14.61
C PRO A 77 -24.23 -24.77 -14.10
N LYS A 78 -24.67 -25.84 -14.77
CA LYS A 78 -25.95 -26.54 -14.46
C LYS A 78 -26.05 -27.01 -13.01
N TRP A 79 -24.93 -27.44 -12.43
CA TRP A 79 -24.88 -27.99 -11.08
C TRP A 79 -24.90 -26.90 -9.99
N LEU A 80 -24.59 -25.65 -10.34
CA LEU A 80 -24.47 -24.56 -9.36
C LEU A 80 -25.87 -24.10 -8.93
N ASN A 81 -26.26 -24.46 -7.71
CA ASN A 81 -27.50 -24.01 -7.09
C ASN A 81 -27.22 -23.26 -5.76
N GLN A 82 -28.26 -22.77 -5.10
CA GLN A 82 -28.13 -21.92 -3.91
C GLN A 82 -27.38 -22.60 -2.74
N SER A 83 -27.36 -23.94 -2.66
CA SER A 83 -26.64 -24.65 -1.59
C SER A 83 -25.12 -24.39 -1.59
N TYR A 84 -24.55 -24.00 -2.75
CA TYR A 84 -23.12 -23.69 -2.90
C TYR A 84 -22.75 -22.28 -2.42
N GLU A 85 -23.74 -21.42 -2.16
CA GLU A 85 -23.53 -20.05 -1.68
C GLU A 85 -23.00 -20.05 -0.23
N LYS A 86 -23.57 -20.88 0.64
CA LYS A 86 -23.21 -20.93 2.07
C LYS A 86 -21.73 -21.25 2.32
N PRO A 87 -21.09 -22.24 1.65
CA PRO A 87 -19.65 -22.44 1.73
C PRO A 87 -18.82 -21.22 1.30
N CYS A 88 -19.28 -20.47 0.28
CA CYS A 88 -18.61 -19.25 -0.18
C CYS A 88 -18.64 -18.15 0.89
N TRP A 89 -19.78 -17.96 1.57
CA TRP A 89 -19.88 -17.04 2.71
C TRP A 89 -19.00 -17.46 3.91
N VAL A 90 -18.84 -18.76 4.15
CA VAL A 90 -17.91 -19.25 5.18
C VAL A 90 -16.46 -18.92 4.81
N ALA A 91 -16.09 -19.09 3.55
CA ALA A 91 -14.78 -18.69 3.03
C ALA A 91 -14.57 -17.16 3.15
N PHE A 92 -15.57 -16.37 2.75
CA PHE A 92 -15.56 -14.92 2.88
C PHE A 92 -15.36 -14.47 4.32
N LYS A 93 -16.08 -15.04 5.30
CA LYS A 93 -15.90 -14.68 6.72
C LYS A 93 -14.47 -14.92 7.21
N LYS A 94 -13.84 -16.01 6.74
CA LYS A 94 -12.42 -16.31 7.06
C LYS A 94 -11.48 -15.29 6.40
N TRP A 95 -11.74 -14.94 5.13
CA TRP A 95 -11.01 -13.89 4.43
C TRP A 95 -11.16 -12.54 5.13
N TYR A 96 -12.39 -12.13 5.44
CA TYR A 96 -12.73 -10.86 6.07
C TYR A 96 -11.99 -10.73 7.40
N LYS A 97 -12.11 -11.73 8.28
CA LYS A 97 -11.36 -11.74 9.55
C LYS A 97 -9.84 -11.65 9.32
N LYS A 98 -9.32 -12.34 8.31
CA LYS A 98 -7.88 -12.34 8.01
C LYS A 98 -7.41 -10.98 7.52
N VAL A 99 -8.08 -10.36 6.55
CA VAL A 99 -7.70 -9.08 5.92
C VAL A 99 -7.93 -7.92 6.88
N TYR A 100 -9.15 -7.77 7.40
CA TYR A 100 -9.52 -6.64 8.25
C TYR A 100 -8.80 -6.65 9.60
N SER A 101 -8.33 -7.81 10.08
CA SER A 101 -7.48 -7.84 11.28
C SER A 101 -6.08 -7.27 11.07
N GLN A 102 -5.65 -7.02 9.82
CA GLN A 102 -4.35 -6.40 9.53
C GLN A 102 -4.42 -4.87 9.53
N ILE A 103 -5.62 -4.31 9.55
CA ILE A 103 -5.89 -2.89 9.33
C ILE A 103 -6.41 -2.28 10.62
N ASP A 104 -5.87 -1.12 11.02
CA ASP A 104 -6.50 -0.26 12.01
C ASP A 104 -7.68 0.48 11.34
N LEU A 105 -8.82 -0.19 11.28
CA LEU A 105 -10.02 0.36 10.64
C LEU A 105 -10.53 1.62 11.33
N LYS A 106 -10.31 1.74 12.66
CA LYS A 106 -10.77 2.90 13.41
C LYS A 106 -10.00 4.14 12.96
N GLU A 107 -8.67 4.05 12.94
CA GLU A 107 -7.81 5.15 12.44
C GLU A 107 -8.08 5.40 10.95
N LEU A 108 -8.24 4.36 10.12
CA LEU A 108 -8.52 4.51 8.68
C LEU A 108 -9.85 5.24 8.42
N GLN A 109 -10.91 4.91 9.16
CA GLN A 109 -12.24 5.54 9.01
C GLN A 109 -12.31 6.96 9.59
N SER A 110 -11.36 7.32 10.46
CA SER A 110 -11.21 8.63 11.09
C SER A 110 -9.90 9.31 10.68
N SER A 111 -9.42 9.00 9.47
CA SER A 111 -8.12 9.43 8.99
C SER A 111 -7.96 10.94 9.09
N VAL A 112 -6.80 11.36 9.61
CA VAL A 112 -6.61 12.75 10.01
C VAL A 112 -5.93 13.50 8.89
N ASN A 113 -6.55 14.58 8.43
CA ASN A 113 -5.88 15.59 7.60
C ASN A 113 -5.00 16.46 8.52
N PRO A 114 -3.66 16.46 8.35
CA PRO A 114 -2.76 17.17 9.26
C PRO A 114 -2.98 18.68 9.22
N PHE A 115 -3.48 19.24 8.12
CA PHE A 115 -3.74 20.68 8.01
C PHE A 115 -5.06 21.12 8.65
N THR A 116 -5.92 20.18 9.06
CA THR A 116 -7.09 20.51 9.89
C THR A 116 -6.78 20.44 11.39
N ILE A 117 -5.62 19.91 11.77
CA ILE A 117 -5.12 19.93 13.14
C ILE A 117 -4.51 21.31 13.42
N ASN A 118 -4.78 21.86 14.60
CA ASN A 118 -4.08 23.05 15.07
C ASN A 118 -2.59 22.72 15.25
N PRO A 119 -1.68 23.30 14.43
CA PRO A 119 -0.28 22.98 14.53
C PRO A 119 0.31 23.56 15.83
N PRO A 120 1.47 23.07 16.29
CA PRO A 120 2.16 23.64 17.44
C PRO A 120 2.46 25.12 17.22
N GLN A 121 2.20 25.96 18.23
CA GLN A 121 2.47 27.41 18.15
C GLN A 121 3.96 27.74 17.95
N LYS A 122 4.85 26.85 18.38
CA LYS A 122 6.31 26.99 18.23
C LYS A 122 6.95 25.66 17.86
N ILE A 123 7.93 25.72 16.97
CA ILE A 123 8.74 24.55 16.59
C ILE A 123 9.85 24.33 17.61
N THR A 124 9.74 23.23 18.36
CA THR A 124 10.64 22.87 19.45
C THR A 124 11.76 21.93 19.00
N SER A 125 12.75 21.71 19.86
CA SER A 125 13.82 20.72 19.62
C SER A 125 13.26 19.30 19.40
N LYS A 126 12.10 18.96 19.97
CA LYS A 126 11.42 17.67 19.72
C LYS A 126 11.01 17.55 18.25
N HIS A 127 10.38 18.58 17.69
CA HIS A 127 9.96 18.58 16.28
C HIS A 127 11.17 18.50 15.34
N LYS A 128 12.25 19.23 15.67
CA LYS A 128 13.50 19.19 14.90
C LYS A 128 14.16 17.80 14.91
N LYS A 129 14.17 17.12 16.07
CA LYS A 129 14.65 15.73 16.17
C LYS A 129 13.82 14.74 15.35
N LEU A 130 12.50 14.91 15.33
CA LEU A 130 11.61 14.09 14.49
C LEU A 130 11.87 14.35 13.00
N LEU A 131 12.04 15.62 12.60
CA LEU A 131 12.41 15.99 11.23
C LEU A 131 13.75 15.37 10.82
N LYS A 132 14.75 15.40 11.71
CA LYS A 132 16.06 14.77 11.48
C LYS A 132 15.94 13.25 11.31
N GLU A 133 15.21 12.57 12.20
CA GLU A 133 14.97 11.11 12.08
C GLU A 133 14.28 10.78 10.74
N TRP A 134 13.28 11.58 10.34
CA TRP A 134 12.61 11.41 9.05
C TRP A 134 13.55 11.62 7.86
N ALA A 135 14.36 12.69 7.87
CA ALA A 135 15.33 12.96 6.83
C ALA A 135 16.31 11.79 6.63
N SER A 136 16.85 11.25 7.73
CA SER A 136 17.75 10.09 7.67
C SER A 136 17.07 8.82 7.15
N VAL A 137 15.80 8.58 7.51
CA VAL A 137 15.03 7.44 7.00
C VAL A 137 14.82 7.56 5.49
N ARG A 138 14.42 8.74 5.03
CA ARG A 138 14.17 9.03 3.60
C ARG A 138 15.44 8.82 2.78
N GLU A 139 16.56 9.38 3.22
CA GLU A 139 17.86 9.24 2.54
C GLU A 139 18.35 7.78 2.50
N SER A 140 18.19 7.03 3.59
CA SER A 140 18.58 5.62 3.65
C SER A 140 17.74 4.73 2.74
N LEU A 141 16.45 5.05 2.59
CA LEU A 141 15.56 4.38 1.64
C LEU A 141 15.91 4.72 0.20
N GLU A 142 16.11 6.00 -0.13
CA GLU A 142 16.53 6.44 -1.46
C GLU A 142 17.83 5.71 -1.87
N ALA A 143 18.83 5.68 -0.98
CA ALA A 143 20.08 4.96 -1.23
C ALA A 143 19.88 3.45 -1.43
N SER A 144 19.03 2.81 -0.61
CA SER A 144 18.76 1.37 -0.72
C SER A 144 17.98 1.02 -2.00
N ILE A 145 17.05 1.88 -2.41
CA ILE A 145 16.30 1.74 -3.67
C ILE A 145 17.25 1.93 -4.85
N TRP A 146 18.09 2.97 -4.85
CA TRP A 146 19.09 3.20 -5.90
C TRP A 146 20.08 2.05 -6.00
N ALA A 147 20.61 1.56 -4.88
CA ALA A 147 21.45 0.37 -4.86
C ALA A 147 20.72 -0.86 -5.41
N SER A 148 19.44 -1.07 -5.06
CA SER A 148 18.63 -2.15 -5.62
C SER A 148 18.39 -1.99 -7.13
N VAL A 149 18.20 -0.77 -7.63
CA VAL A 149 18.00 -0.48 -9.05
C VAL A 149 19.31 -0.65 -9.83
N GLU A 150 20.42 -0.16 -9.30
CA GLU A 150 21.75 -0.28 -9.90
C GLU A 150 22.24 -1.73 -9.91
N THR A 151 22.08 -2.44 -8.79
CA THR A 151 22.29 -3.89 -8.73
C THR A 151 21.35 -4.62 -9.66
N SER A 152 20.08 -4.21 -9.85
CA SER A 152 19.19 -4.84 -10.82
C SER A 152 19.60 -4.58 -12.27
N LYS A 153 20.21 -3.43 -12.60
CA LYS A 153 20.78 -3.13 -13.92
C LYS A 153 22.02 -3.98 -14.22
N TRP A 154 22.91 -4.14 -13.25
CA TRP A 154 24.09 -5.00 -13.41
C TRP A 154 23.77 -6.49 -13.24
N ALA A 155 22.78 -6.84 -12.43
CA ALA A 155 22.27 -8.21 -12.29
C ALA A 155 21.42 -8.62 -13.48
N SER A 156 20.70 -7.74 -14.17
CA SER A 156 20.03 -8.08 -15.43
C SER A 156 21.03 -8.29 -16.56
N VAL A 157 22.12 -7.51 -16.59
CA VAL A 157 23.22 -7.67 -17.55
C VAL A 157 24.02 -8.95 -17.23
N TRP A 158 24.41 -9.19 -15.98
CA TRP A 158 25.06 -10.44 -15.56
C TRP A 158 24.12 -11.64 -15.64
N ALA A 159 22.82 -11.48 -15.39
CA ALA A 159 21.83 -12.54 -15.57
C ALA A 159 21.61 -12.81 -17.05
N SER A 160 21.64 -11.82 -17.95
CA SER A 160 21.57 -12.06 -19.40
C SER A 160 22.83 -12.74 -19.94
N VAL A 161 24.00 -12.46 -19.35
CA VAL A 161 25.28 -13.11 -19.68
C VAL A 161 25.37 -14.52 -19.07
N ARG A 162 24.79 -14.72 -17.88
CA ARG A 162 24.79 -16.01 -17.16
C ARG A 162 23.61 -16.91 -17.57
N SER A 163 22.50 -16.36 -18.08
CA SER A 163 21.34 -17.10 -18.62
C SER A 163 21.59 -17.68 -20.00
N SER A 164 22.68 -17.30 -20.66
CA SER A 164 23.22 -18.07 -21.79
C SER A 164 23.83 -19.41 -21.34
N VAL A 165 23.86 -19.72 -20.03
CA VAL A 165 24.25 -21.03 -19.49
C VAL A 165 23.37 -21.42 -18.29
N LYS A 166 22.30 -22.18 -18.59
CA LYS A 166 21.49 -23.07 -17.72
C LYS A 166 20.38 -22.49 -16.82
N GLU A 167 19.29 -23.27 -16.83
CA GLU A 167 17.93 -23.08 -16.30
C GLU A 167 17.75 -23.13 -14.77
N ARG A 168 16.57 -22.59 -14.38
CA ARG A 168 15.63 -22.97 -13.29
C ARG A 168 15.70 -22.31 -11.90
N ASP A 169 14.48 -21.92 -11.50
CA ASP A 169 13.88 -21.71 -10.17
C ASP A 169 14.15 -20.39 -9.40
N PHE A 170 13.08 -19.64 -9.07
CA PHE A 170 12.58 -19.58 -7.68
C PHE A 170 11.18 -18.93 -7.53
N VAL A 171 10.30 -19.61 -6.78
CA VAL A 171 8.81 -19.50 -6.75
C VAL A 171 8.27 -18.68 -5.55
N TRP A 172 9.07 -17.86 -4.86
CA TRP A 172 8.66 -17.27 -3.56
C TRP A 172 8.24 -15.78 -3.51
N ALA A 173 8.39 -15.01 -4.59
CA ALA A 173 8.02 -13.57 -4.59
C ALA A 173 6.53 -13.29 -4.89
N SER A 174 5.82 -14.20 -5.56
CA SER A 174 4.48 -13.95 -6.13
C SER A 174 3.31 -14.10 -5.14
N ARG A 175 3.58 -14.31 -3.84
CA ARG A 175 2.55 -14.68 -2.85
C ARG A 175 1.87 -13.50 -2.15
N TRP A 176 2.41 -12.27 -2.27
CA TRP A 176 1.96 -11.08 -1.53
C TRP A 176 1.54 -9.86 -2.38
N GLU A 177 1.81 -9.83 -3.69
CA GLU A 177 1.60 -8.64 -4.53
C GLU A 177 0.15 -8.17 -4.68
N SER A 178 -0.84 -9.07 -4.73
CA SER A 178 -2.24 -8.64 -5.00
C SER A 178 -3.06 -8.27 -3.76
N LEU A 179 -2.71 -8.74 -2.55
CA LEU A 179 -3.30 -8.17 -1.32
C LEU A 179 -2.85 -6.75 -1.16
N GLU A 180 -1.54 -6.56 -1.40
CA GLU A 180 -0.93 -5.27 -1.32
C GLU A 180 -1.58 -4.37 -2.37
N ALA A 181 -1.56 -4.76 -3.65
CA ALA A 181 -2.09 -3.92 -4.72
C ALA A 181 -3.56 -3.50 -4.54
N SER A 182 -4.50 -4.39 -4.22
CA SER A 182 -5.93 -4.04 -4.23
C SER A 182 -6.40 -3.35 -2.93
N VAL A 183 -5.88 -3.77 -1.77
CA VAL A 183 -6.15 -3.09 -0.49
C VAL A 183 -5.36 -1.79 -0.41
N TRP A 184 -4.09 -1.76 -0.85
CA TRP A 184 -3.37 -0.50 -0.98
C TRP A 184 -3.98 0.38 -2.04
N ALA A 185 -4.42 -0.10 -3.20
CA ALA A 185 -5.10 0.77 -4.17
C ALA A 185 -6.39 1.34 -3.58
N SER A 186 -7.20 0.55 -2.87
CA SER A 186 -8.42 1.07 -2.23
C SER A 186 -8.12 2.05 -1.10
N VAL A 187 -7.10 1.77 -0.26
CA VAL A 187 -6.66 2.66 0.81
C VAL A 187 -6.00 3.92 0.23
N TRP A 188 -5.20 3.79 -0.83
CA TRP A 188 -4.58 4.88 -1.56
C TRP A 188 -5.65 5.73 -2.24
N ASP A 189 -6.61 5.16 -2.95
CA ASP A 189 -7.69 5.93 -3.56
C ASP A 189 -8.59 6.60 -2.50
N SER A 190 -8.81 5.98 -1.34
CA SER A 190 -9.66 6.56 -0.29
C SER A 190 -8.94 7.56 0.62
N VAL A 191 -7.63 7.43 0.80
CA VAL A 191 -6.80 8.26 1.69
C VAL A 191 -5.96 9.22 0.86
N TRP A 192 -5.17 8.69 -0.07
CA TRP A 192 -4.27 9.47 -0.93
C TRP A 192 -4.99 10.36 -1.95
N VAL A 193 -6.05 9.94 -2.66
CA VAL A 193 -6.68 10.83 -3.66
C VAL A 193 -7.29 12.09 -3.00
N PRO A 194 -8.09 11.99 -1.92
CA PRO A 194 -8.60 13.16 -1.20
C PRO A 194 -7.50 13.96 -0.50
N LEU A 195 -6.51 13.30 0.12
CA LEU A 195 -5.40 14.02 0.77
C LEU A 195 -4.50 14.69 -0.25
N ARG A 196 -4.18 14.09 -1.40
CA ARG A 196 -3.40 14.73 -2.46
C ARG A 196 -4.12 15.96 -3.00
N ALA A 197 -5.43 15.85 -3.25
CA ALA A 197 -6.24 16.98 -3.71
C ALA A 197 -6.26 18.11 -2.67
N SER A 198 -6.25 17.81 -1.37
CA SER A 198 -6.20 18.78 -0.28
C SER A 198 -4.77 19.23 0.04
N VAL A 199 -3.95 18.37 0.64
CA VAL A 199 -2.56 18.61 1.05
C VAL A 199 -1.70 19.09 -0.11
N GLY A 200 -1.83 18.48 -1.29
CA GLY A 200 -1.03 18.83 -2.47
C GLY A 200 -1.41 20.17 -3.10
N SER A 201 -2.68 20.58 -3.04
CA SER A 201 -3.10 21.92 -3.48
C SER A 201 -2.72 22.99 -2.46
N PHE A 202 -2.90 22.73 -1.16
CA PHE A 202 -2.54 23.68 -0.11
C PHE A 202 -1.04 23.98 -0.05
N VAL A 203 -0.19 22.94 -0.14
CA VAL A 203 1.27 23.14 -0.21
C VAL A 203 1.69 23.82 -1.51
N ARG A 204 0.95 23.61 -2.60
CA ARG A 204 1.16 24.31 -3.88
C ARG A 204 0.89 25.81 -3.74
N ASP A 205 -0.23 26.16 -3.14
CA ASP A 205 -0.66 27.55 -2.99
C ASP A 205 0.23 28.30 -1.97
N SER A 206 0.77 27.61 -0.96
CA SER A 206 1.64 28.23 0.06
C SER A 206 3.09 28.44 -0.39
N VAL A 207 3.57 27.70 -1.40
CA VAL A 207 4.93 27.81 -1.95
C VAL A 207 5.01 28.82 -3.12
N GLY A 208 3.87 29.22 -3.69
CA GLY A 208 3.74 30.29 -4.69
C GLY A 208 3.82 29.83 -6.16
N ASP A 209 3.35 30.70 -7.08
CA ASP A 209 3.28 30.44 -8.54
C ASP A 209 4.65 30.43 -9.25
N ASP A 210 5.74 30.83 -8.58
CA ASP A 210 7.10 30.94 -9.16
C ASP A 210 7.88 29.61 -9.21
N VAL A 211 7.18 28.49 -9.05
CA VAL A 211 7.79 27.15 -8.96
C VAL A 211 7.88 26.51 -10.35
N ASN A 212 9.10 26.34 -10.87
CA ASN A 212 9.35 25.64 -12.15
C ASN A 212 9.06 24.13 -12.05
N ASN A 213 8.71 23.47 -13.17
CA ASN A 213 8.31 22.05 -13.29
C ASN A 213 9.18 21.04 -12.53
N TYR A 214 10.49 21.30 -12.38
CA TYR A 214 11.40 20.44 -11.62
C TYR A 214 11.11 20.42 -10.11
N MET A 215 10.75 21.55 -9.52
CA MET A 215 10.49 21.68 -8.08
C MET A 215 9.16 21.01 -7.68
N TRP A 216 8.18 20.99 -8.59
CA TRP A 216 6.92 20.25 -8.41
C TRP A 216 7.11 18.75 -8.21
N VAL A 217 8.09 18.14 -8.90
CA VAL A 217 8.41 16.71 -8.76
C VAL A 217 8.89 16.39 -7.34
N TYR A 218 9.68 17.27 -6.73
CA TYR A 218 10.23 17.05 -5.38
C TYR A 218 9.21 17.35 -4.26
N LEU A 219 8.32 18.32 -4.47
CA LEU A 219 7.20 18.59 -3.57
C LEU A 219 6.17 17.46 -3.59
N ASP A 220 5.77 16.98 -4.77
CA ASP A 220 4.87 15.82 -4.93
C ASP A 220 5.51 14.55 -4.32
N ALA A 221 6.83 14.36 -4.46
CA ALA A 221 7.56 13.28 -3.78
C ALA A 221 7.50 13.40 -2.25
N SER A 222 7.74 14.58 -1.68
CA SER A 222 7.67 14.78 -0.22
C SER A 222 6.28 14.48 0.34
N VAL A 223 5.22 14.92 -0.36
CA VAL A 223 3.82 14.66 0.02
C VAL A 223 3.48 13.16 -0.10
N LYS A 224 3.97 12.49 -1.16
CA LYS A 224 3.84 11.02 -1.32
C LYS A 224 4.54 10.26 -0.20
N ASP A 225 5.77 10.64 0.12
CA ASP A 225 6.58 9.97 1.13
C ASP A 225 5.91 10.03 2.51
N ILE A 226 5.48 11.22 2.93
CA ILE A 226 4.85 11.41 4.25
C ILE A 226 3.45 10.80 4.32
N THR A 227 2.68 10.83 3.22
CA THR A 227 1.36 10.18 3.21
C THR A 227 1.51 8.65 3.22
N GLY A 228 2.50 8.11 2.49
CA GLY A 228 2.87 6.70 2.57
C GLY A 228 3.31 6.31 3.98
N ALA A 229 4.08 7.16 4.66
CA ALA A 229 4.41 6.99 6.08
C ALA A 229 3.16 6.95 6.96
N TYR A 230 2.19 7.86 6.80
CA TYR A 230 0.93 7.80 7.55
C TYR A 230 0.13 6.54 7.25
N ILE A 231 -0.07 6.18 5.98
CA ILE A 231 -0.80 4.97 5.57
C ILE A 231 -0.15 3.73 6.19
N SER A 232 1.18 3.69 6.27
CA SER A 232 1.91 2.59 6.91
C SER A 232 1.50 2.36 8.37
N SER A 233 1.05 3.41 9.08
CA SER A 233 0.56 3.30 10.46
C SER A 233 -0.78 2.57 10.58
N LEU A 234 -1.55 2.53 9.49
CA LEU A 234 -2.84 1.82 9.42
C LEU A 234 -2.67 0.31 9.37
N PHE A 235 -1.44 -0.20 9.23
CA PHE A 235 -1.14 -1.62 9.15
C PHE A 235 -0.19 -2.05 10.29
N PRO A 236 -0.64 -2.03 11.57
CA PRO A 236 0.23 -2.21 12.74
C PRO A 236 0.88 -3.60 12.83
N LYS A 237 0.39 -4.57 12.07
CA LYS A 237 0.94 -5.94 12.02
C LYS A 237 2.10 -6.11 11.04
N ILE A 238 2.41 -5.11 10.20
CA ILE A 238 3.59 -5.13 9.33
C ILE A 238 4.85 -4.96 10.19
N LYS A 239 5.66 -6.01 10.24
CA LYS A 239 6.93 -6.03 10.99
C LYS A 239 8.17 -5.96 10.11
N ASN A 240 8.02 -6.38 8.85
CA ASN A 240 9.09 -6.46 7.87
C ASN A 240 8.79 -5.46 6.76
N TRP A 241 9.77 -4.61 6.47
CA TRP A 241 9.66 -3.53 5.51
C TRP A 241 10.71 -3.75 4.43
N LYS A 242 10.30 -3.75 3.17
CA LYS A 242 11.23 -3.88 2.05
C LYS A 242 12.21 -2.70 2.09
N TYR A 243 13.49 -2.95 1.82
CA TYR A 243 14.58 -1.95 1.84
C TYR A 243 14.93 -1.36 3.21
N VAL A 244 14.37 -1.90 4.30
CA VAL A 244 14.70 -1.49 5.67
C VAL A 244 15.58 -2.54 6.30
N ASP A 245 16.86 -2.20 6.47
CA ASP A 245 17.82 -3.02 7.20
C ASP A 245 17.88 -2.59 8.67
N LYS A 246 17.21 -3.35 9.55
CA LYS A 246 17.17 -3.07 11.00
C LYS A 246 18.52 -3.22 11.70
N GLN A 247 19.57 -3.69 11.02
CA GLN A 247 20.92 -3.76 11.58
C GLN A 247 21.69 -2.44 11.34
N LYS A 248 21.27 -1.64 10.36
CA LYS A 248 21.96 -0.40 9.96
C LYS A 248 21.23 0.85 10.47
N PRO A 249 21.97 1.94 10.74
CA PRO A 249 21.36 3.24 10.97
C PRO A 249 20.56 3.72 9.74
N PRO A 250 19.48 4.49 9.93
CA PRO A 250 18.89 4.88 11.21
C PRO A 250 18.01 3.78 11.83
N PHE A 251 17.68 2.73 11.08
CA PHE A 251 16.66 1.74 11.45
C PHE A 251 17.00 0.91 12.69
N ASN A 252 18.28 0.68 12.98
CA ASN A 252 18.72 -0.01 14.20
C ASN A 252 18.36 0.70 15.51
N LYS A 253 18.02 1.99 15.45
CA LYS A 253 17.57 2.80 16.60
C LYS A 253 16.06 3.02 16.60
N ILE A 254 15.35 2.58 15.56
CA ILE A 254 13.92 2.80 15.38
C ILE A 254 13.17 1.51 15.70
N GLY A 255 12.46 1.51 16.83
CA GLY A 255 11.56 0.43 17.21
C GLY A 255 10.23 0.50 16.45
N GLY A 256 9.75 -0.65 15.98
CA GLY A 256 8.44 -0.77 15.35
C GLY A 256 8.42 -0.30 13.89
N ASN A 257 7.52 0.64 13.57
CA ASN A 257 7.36 1.18 12.23
C ASN A 257 8.53 2.17 11.93
N PRO A 258 9.31 1.96 10.85
CA PRO A 258 10.48 2.79 10.52
C PRO A 258 10.12 4.24 10.21
N PHE A 259 8.86 4.53 9.88
CA PHE A 259 8.37 5.86 9.50
C PHE A 259 7.72 6.63 10.66
N ARG A 260 7.88 6.14 11.90
CA ARG A 260 7.23 6.71 13.09
C ARG A 260 7.45 8.20 13.27
N SER A 261 8.60 8.74 12.86
CA SER A 261 8.92 10.16 12.98
C SER A 261 8.01 11.02 12.11
N ALA A 262 7.84 10.64 10.84
CA ALA A 262 6.89 11.24 9.92
C ALA A 262 5.44 11.06 10.40
N ILE A 263 5.06 9.87 10.86
CA ILE A 263 3.73 9.61 11.42
C ILE A 263 3.46 10.52 12.63
N THR A 264 4.46 10.70 13.50
CA THR A 264 4.34 11.55 14.68
C THR A 264 4.19 13.02 14.30
N LEU A 265 4.96 13.51 13.32
CA LEU A 265 4.81 14.86 12.77
C LEU A 265 3.40 15.05 12.16
N TRP A 266 2.93 14.08 11.37
CA TRP A 266 1.60 14.10 10.78
C TRP A 266 0.50 14.24 11.84
N LYS A 267 0.55 13.41 12.89
CA LYS A 267 -0.42 13.47 14.01
C LYS A 267 -0.32 14.75 14.84
N MET A 268 0.78 15.51 14.73
CA MET A 268 0.94 16.84 15.32
C MET A 268 0.46 17.97 14.40
N GLY A 269 -0.04 17.67 13.19
CA GLY A 269 -0.41 18.67 12.20
C GLY A 269 0.78 19.31 11.49
N LEU A 270 1.90 18.59 11.45
CA LEU A 270 3.14 19.02 10.81
C LEU A 270 3.46 18.13 9.60
N VAL A 271 3.71 18.76 8.46
CA VAL A 271 4.06 18.07 7.21
C VAL A 271 5.45 18.51 6.78
N PRO A 272 6.50 17.66 6.90
CA PRO A 272 7.80 17.92 6.30
C PRO A 272 7.79 17.95 4.77
N SER A 273 8.56 18.87 4.20
CA SER A 273 8.94 18.85 2.78
C SER A 273 10.43 19.08 2.60
N TYR A 274 11.02 18.46 1.58
CA TYR A 274 12.41 18.69 1.20
C TYR A 274 12.52 19.34 -0.17
N ASP A 275 13.22 20.47 -0.22
CA ASP A 275 13.62 21.13 -1.45
C ASP A 275 15.07 20.75 -1.75
N SER A 276 15.23 19.89 -2.76
CA SER A 276 16.51 19.35 -3.19
C SER A 276 17.37 20.38 -3.92
N TYR A 277 16.79 21.44 -4.48
CA TYR A 277 17.57 22.48 -5.15
C TYR A 277 18.23 23.39 -4.13
N SER A 278 17.43 23.90 -3.18
CA SER A 278 17.96 24.80 -2.13
C SER A 278 18.55 24.03 -0.92
N GLN A 279 18.41 22.70 -0.89
CA GLN A 279 18.83 21.82 0.20
C GLN A 279 18.20 22.24 1.54
N VAL A 280 16.89 22.56 1.52
CA VAL A 280 16.14 23.05 2.68
C VAL A 280 15.04 22.07 3.05
N TRP A 281 14.96 21.76 4.34
CA TRP A 281 13.81 21.12 4.95
C TRP A 281 12.85 22.17 5.51
N ARG A 282 11.56 21.95 5.31
CA ARG A 282 10.48 22.80 5.84
C ARG A 282 9.52 21.95 6.68
N LEU A 283 8.92 22.56 7.69
CA LEU A 283 7.73 22.02 8.38
C LEU A 283 6.54 22.92 8.08
N HIS A 284 5.52 22.35 7.46
CA HIS A 284 4.26 23.02 7.14
C HIS A 284 3.19 22.71 8.17
N GLY A 285 2.24 23.62 8.40
CA GLY A 285 1.09 23.34 9.27
C GLY A 285 -0.04 24.37 9.17
N GLY A 286 -1.19 24.00 9.74
CA GLY A 286 -2.42 24.79 9.69
C GLY A 286 -3.13 24.73 8.34
N LYS A 287 -4.33 25.31 8.28
CA LYS A 287 -5.25 25.18 7.13
C LYS A 287 -4.66 25.66 5.81
N ASP A 288 -3.78 26.67 5.85
CA ASP A 288 -3.14 27.25 4.66
C ASP A 288 -1.74 26.65 4.39
N ALA A 289 -1.41 25.51 5.01
CA ALA A 289 -0.10 24.84 4.89
C ALA A 289 1.10 25.79 4.99
N ARG A 290 1.06 26.71 5.97
CA ARG A 290 2.11 27.73 6.14
C ARG A 290 3.41 27.08 6.58
N ILE A 291 4.52 27.63 6.10
CA ILE A 291 5.86 27.27 6.56
C ILE A 291 6.02 27.77 8.00
N LEU A 292 6.10 26.83 8.95
CA LEU A 292 6.27 27.12 10.37
C LEU A 292 7.74 27.07 10.80
N PHE A 293 8.59 26.41 10.00
CA PHE A 293 10.02 26.30 10.24
C PHE A 293 10.76 25.88 8.97
N GLU A 294 11.97 26.40 8.79
CA GLU A 294 12.89 26.01 7.73
C GLU A 294 14.29 25.78 8.30
N ILE A 295 15.03 24.85 7.70
CA ILE A 295 16.42 24.57 8.05
C ILE A 295 17.18 24.00 6.86
N LYS A 296 18.44 24.41 6.67
CA LYS A 296 19.34 23.80 5.69
C LYS A 296 19.65 22.36 6.08
N LYS A 297 19.75 21.45 5.10
CA LYS A 297 20.12 20.05 5.33
C LYS A 297 21.39 19.93 6.19
N SER A 298 22.42 20.70 5.86
CA SER A 298 23.70 20.75 6.59
C SER A 298 23.56 21.15 8.06
N ASP A 299 22.58 21.96 8.41
CA ASP A 299 22.36 22.41 9.80
C ASP A 299 21.43 21.45 10.54
N LEU A 300 20.48 20.82 9.84
CA LEU A 300 19.66 19.74 10.40
C LEU A 300 20.53 18.56 10.83
N GLU A 301 21.58 18.24 10.07
CA GLU A 301 22.54 17.18 10.40
C GLU A 301 23.29 17.45 11.71
N LYS A 302 23.43 18.72 12.12
CA LYS A 302 24.14 19.14 13.35
C LYS A 302 23.29 19.13 14.62
N ILE A 303 21.96 18.96 14.52
CA ILE A 303 21.01 18.92 15.66
C ILE A 303 21.09 17.62 16.45
#